data_AF-A0A6P1CUB1-F1
#
_entry.id   AF-A0A6P1CUB1-F1
#
_cell.length_a   1.000
_cell.length_b   1.000
_cell.length_c   1.000
_cell.angle_alpha   90.00
_cell.angle_beta   90.00
_cell.angle_gamma   90.00
#
_symmetry.space_group_name_H-M   'P 1'
#
loop_
_entity.id
_entity.type
_entity.pdbx_description
1 polymer ?
#
loop_
_entity_poly.entity_id
_entity_poly.type
_entity_poly.pdbx_seq_one_letter_code
_entity_poly.pdbx_strand_id
1 'polypeptide(L)'
;MDSNGEAVVGRLDGRRPLGDVAYRFLADDRWGEFVNGVAIGVSHRPVWRIEQVLGRAFRRREDSRQAFLLLQLRSGAEVGFVAPYWPDSSSIAILTTSRGRAAKEVLGELIECTELEPRQVTALLPGMNGAGGRYRTTPIRPEFVGEHLPGNRRWNGSQVSYLDEQERQPYRLHIRDGRLYDSRGQLFDTAAARTLWTPQGGRAIFVMDADGVLYSSPHHILGKFHHSSFLGGAPSAGAGELAASFGVIRVISDHSTHYRPPRHITAQVVDSLRRQGVAIDDQQVEYHWPADHR
;
A
#
# COMPACT_ATOMS: atom_id res chain seq x y z
N MET A 1 33.77 -24.44 -22.63
CA MET A 1 32.75 -24.44 -23.70
C MET A 1 31.58 -25.17 -23.04
N ASP A 2 30.60 -24.51 -22.43
CA ASP A 2 29.55 -23.73 -23.11
C ASP A 2 28.79 -22.80 -22.13
N SER A 3 29.37 -21.64 -21.76
CA SER A 3 28.66 -20.60 -20.99
C SER A 3 27.98 -19.53 -21.88
N ASN A 4 28.15 -19.62 -23.20
CA ASN A 4 27.58 -18.70 -24.19
C ASN A 4 26.27 -19.20 -24.83
N GLY A 5 25.90 -20.47 -24.62
CA GLY A 5 24.69 -21.07 -25.21
C GLY A 5 23.40 -20.61 -24.52
N GLU A 6 23.35 -20.67 -23.19
CA GLU A 6 22.15 -20.30 -22.41
C GLU A 6 21.80 -18.81 -22.52
N ALA A 7 22.80 -17.94 -22.53
CA ALA A 7 22.61 -16.49 -22.62
C ALA A 7 22.04 -16.04 -23.99
N VAL A 8 22.32 -16.78 -25.06
CA VAL A 8 21.82 -16.49 -26.41
C VAL A 8 20.40 -17.03 -26.60
N VAL A 9 20.09 -18.20 -26.05
CA VAL A 9 18.73 -18.80 -26.11
C VAL A 9 17.73 -17.94 -25.31
N GLY A 10 18.09 -17.49 -24.10
CA GLY A 10 17.22 -16.62 -23.30
C GLY A 10 16.90 -15.27 -23.93
N ARG A 11 17.80 -14.75 -24.78
CA ARG A 11 17.63 -13.46 -25.48
C ARG A 11 16.71 -13.55 -26.71
N LEU A 12 16.62 -14.73 -27.32
CA LEU A 12 15.81 -14.98 -28.53
C LEU A 12 14.36 -15.39 -28.19
N ASP A 13 14.12 -16.06 -27.06
CA ASP A 13 12.78 -16.44 -26.62
C ASP A 13 11.93 -15.25 -26.11
N GLY A 14 12.57 -14.16 -25.69
CA GLY A 14 11.89 -12.94 -25.22
C GLY A 14 11.19 -12.12 -26.29
N ARG A 15 11.35 -12.45 -27.58
CA ARG A 15 10.77 -11.69 -28.71
C ARG A 15 9.76 -12.45 -29.57
N ARG A 16 9.50 -13.74 -29.31
CA ARG A 16 8.46 -14.50 -30.03
C ARG A 16 7.06 -14.17 -29.50
N PRO A 17 6.02 -14.07 -30.34
CA PRO A 17 4.64 -13.98 -29.87
C PRO A 17 4.30 -15.15 -28.94
N LEU A 18 3.62 -14.88 -27.83
CA LEU A 18 3.01 -15.91 -26.98
C LEU A 18 1.89 -16.56 -27.79
N GLY A 19 2.11 -17.78 -28.30
CA GLY A 19 1.06 -18.62 -28.89
C GLY A 19 0.16 -19.20 -27.79
N ASP A 20 0.02 -20.52 -27.74
CA ASP A 20 -0.82 -21.22 -26.73
C ASP A 20 -0.24 -21.24 -25.29
N VAL A 21 0.93 -20.65 -25.07
CA VAL A 21 1.59 -20.65 -23.74
C VAL A 21 0.93 -19.63 -22.81
N ALA A 22 0.60 -20.04 -21.58
CA ALA A 22 -0.12 -19.21 -20.60
C ALA A 22 0.69 -17.97 -20.15
N TYR A 23 2.00 -18.11 -20.00
CA TYR A 23 2.94 -17.03 -19.72
C TYR A 23 4.35 -17.45 -20.16
N ARG A 24 5.28 -16.49 -20.25
CA ARG A 24 6.71 -16.75 -20.46
C ARG A 24 7.56 -15.99 -19.47
N PHE A 25 8.73 -16.52 -19.15
CA PHE A 25 9.69 -15.77 -18.34
C PHE A 25 10.39 -14.70 -19.15
N LEU A 26 10.67 -13.58 -18.49
CA LEU A 26 11.46 -12.48 -19.04
C LEU A 26 12.93 -12.63 -18.64
N ALA A 27 13.79 -11.92 -19.36
CA ALA A 27 15.22 -11.88 -19.09
C ALA A 27 15.52 -11.10 -17.80
N ASP A 28 16.51 -11.59 -17.03
CA ASP A 28 16.84 -11.07 -15.70
C ASP A 28 17.39 -9.62 -15.76
N ASP A 29 17.96 -9.20 -16.90
CA ASP A 29 18.48 -7.86 -17.14
C ASP A 29 17.39 -6.76 -17.18
N ARG A 30 16.13 -7.16 -17.31
CA ARG A 30 14.96 -6.26 -17.27
C ARG A 30 14.51 -5.87 -15.87
N TRP A 31 15.18 -6.36 -14.82
CA TRP A 31 14.87 -6.04 -13.42
C TRP A 31 14.65 -4.54 -13.16
N GLY A 32 15.49 -3.67 -13.74
CA GLY A 32 15.40 -2.22 -13.54
C GLY A 32 14.05 -1.60 -13.96
N GLU A 33 13.33 -2.25 -14.88
CA GLU A 33 12.00 -1.83 -15.30
C GLU A 33 10.94 -2.10 -14.21
N PHE A 34 11.13 -3.19 -13.44
CA PHE A 34 10.20 -3.65 -12.41
C PHE A 34 10.45 -3.01 -11.04
N VAL A 35 11.67 -2.52 -10.77
CA VAL A 35 11.98 -1.78 -9.53
C VAL A 35 11.02 -0.60 -9.31
N ASN A 36 10.58 0.04 -10.38
CA ASN A 36 9.63 1.15 -10.36
C ASN A 36 8.20 0.71 -10.75
N GLY A 37 7.94 -0.60 -10.79
CA GLY A 37 6.64 -1.16 -11.11
C GLY A 37 5.61 -0.93 -10.01
N VAL A 38 4.33 -0.97 -10.37
CA VAL A 38 3.22 -0.82 -9.41
C VAL A 38 3.01 -2.15 -8.68
N ALA A 39 3.03 -2.13 -7.35
CA ALA A 39 2.67 -3.31 -6.56
C ALA A 39 1.17 -3.57 -6.65
N ILE A 40 0.80 -4.72 -7.21
CA ILE A 40 -0.59 -5.13 -7.45
C ILE A 40 -1.03 -6.26 -6.53
N GLY A 41 -0.09 -6.89 -5.83
CA GLY A 41 -0.38 -7.93 -4.85
C GLY A 41 0.81 -8.26 -3.95
N VAL A 42 0.53 -8.97 -2.87
CA VAL A 42 1.54 -9.59 -2.01
C VAL A 42 1.18 -11.06 -1.86
N SER A 43 2.14 -11.94 -2.12
CA SER A 43 2.05 -13.34 -1.74
C SER A 43 2.72 -13.55 -0.39
N HIS A 44 2.03 -14.24 0.50
CA HIS A 44 2.57 -14.64 1.81
C HIS A 44 3.23 -16.04 1.78
N ARG A 45 3.27 -16.69 0.60
CA ARG A 45 3.96 -17.96 0.42
C ARG A 45 5.48 -17.74 0.42
N PRO A 46 6.26 -18.69 0.96
CA PRO A 46 7.71 -18.65 0.84
C PRO A 46 8.14 -18.84 -0.62
N VAL A 47 9.30 -18.27 -0.97
CA VAL A 47 9.85 -18.27 -2.34
C VAL A 47 9.82 -19.64 -2.99
N TRP A 48 10.29 -20.68 -2.31
CA TRP A 48 10.34 -22.06 -2.83
C TRP A 48 8.98 -22.59 -3.29
N ARG A 49 7.88 -22.11 -2.70
CA ARG A 49 6.53 -22.54 -3.10
C ARG A 49 6.10 -21.87 -4.41
N ILE A 50 6.47 -20.61 -4.62
CA ILE A 50 6.25 -19.92 -5.89
C ILE A 50 7.12 -20.51 -6.99
N GLU A 51 8.37 -20.86 -6.67
CA GLU A 51 9.28 -21.55 -7.60
C GLU A 51 8.70 -22.89 -8.07
N GLN A 52 8.07 -23.65 -7.17
CA GLN A 52 7.36 -24.89 -7.52
C GLN A 52 6.17 -24.65 -8.45
N VAL A 53 5.34 -23.64 -8.14
CA VAL A 53 4.14 -23.33 -8.94
C VAL A 53 4.51 -22.83 -10.34
N LEU A 54 5.57 -22.02 -10.44
CA LEU A 54 5.99 -21.44 -11.72
C LEU A 54 7.04 -22.30 -12.45
N GLY A 55 7.62 -23.29 -11.80
CA GLY A 55 8.65 -24.14 -12.38
C GLY A 55 9.98 -23.43 -12.67
N ARG A 56 10.25 -22.27 -12.05
CA ARG A 56 11.51 -21.53 -12.20
C ARG A 56 11.96 -20.90 -10.89
N ALA A 57 13.26 -20.99 -10.62
CA ALA A 57 13.89 -20.40 -9.44
C ALA A 57 13.98 -18.86 -9.55
N PHE A 58 13.89 -18.18 -8.40
CA PHE A 58 14.13 -16.74 -8.32
C PHE A 58 15.61 -16.45 -8.53
N ARG A 59 15.91 -15.40 -9.29
CA ARG A 59 17.27 -14.89 -9.44
C ARG A 59 17.62 -14.07 -8.22
N ARG A 60 18.63 -14.50 -7.45
CA ARG A 60 19.20 -13.70 -6.36
C ARG A 60 20.07 -12.58 -6.93
N ARG A 61 19.94 -11.39 -6.35
CA ARG A 61 20.79 -10.25 -6.69
C ARG A 61 22.10 -10.33 -5.92
N GLU A 62 23.17 -9.86 -6.56
CA GLU A 62 24.52 -9.81 -5.94
C GLU A 62 24.70 -8.56 -5.07
N ASP A 63 23.96 -7.50 -5.36
CA ASP A 63 24.06 -6.19 -4.70
C ASP A 63 23.09 -6.01 -3.52
N SER A 64 22.20 -6.97 -3.29
CA SER A 64 21.15 -6.88 -2.27
C SER A 64 20.70 -8.25 -1.81
N ARG A 65 19.95 -8.30 -0.69
CA ARG A 65 19.31 -9.54 -0.20
C ARG A 65 18.06 -9.93 -1.00
N GLN A 66 17.77 -9.21 -2.10
CA GLN A 66 16.58 -9.45 -2.91
C GLN A 66 16.80 -10.57 -3.93
N ALA A 67 15.72 -11.30 -4.18
CA ALA A 67 15.57 -12.28 -5.23
C ALA A 67 14.31 -11.93 -6.02
N PHE A 68 14.31 -12.20 -7.32
CA PHE A 68 13.20 -11.82 -8.18
C PHE A 68 12.91 -12.86 -9.27
N LEU A 69 11.71 -12.79 -9.85
CA LEU A 69 11.32 -13.60 -10.99
C LEU A 69 10.39 -12.78 -11.88
N LEU A 70 10.70 -12.67 -13.18
CA LEU A 70 9.98 -11.82 -14.11
C LEU A 70 9.26 -12.66 -15.15
N LEU A 71 8.02 -12.30 -15.46
CA LEU A 71 7.22 -12.99 -16.45
C LEU A 71 6.34 -12.04 -17.26
N GLN A 72 5.93 -12.50 -18.42
CA GLN A 72 4.93 -11.88 -19.28
C GLN A 72 3.78 -12.85 -19.49
N LEU A 73 2.58 -12.40 -19.15
CA LEU A 73 1.32 -13.11 -19.33
C LEU A 73 0.90 -13.09 -20.81
N ARG A 74 -0.04 -13.97 -21.17
CA ARG A 74 -0.58 -14.08 -22.54
C ARG A 74 -1.06 -12.75 -23.09
N SER A 75 -1.68 -11.91 -22.25
CA SER A 75 -2.19 -10.60 -22.65
C SER A 75 -1.11 -9.56 -22.97
N GLY A 76 0.17 -9.93 -22.81
CA GLY A 76 1.32 -9.05 -22.89
C GLY A 76 1.64 -8.33 -21.58
N ALA A 77 0.80 -8.51 -20.54
CA ALA A 77 1.04 -7.93 -19.24
C ALA A 77 2.29 -8.51 -18.59
N GLU A 78 3.10 -7.64 -18.00
CA GLU A 78 4.38 -7.96 -17.41
C GLU A 78 4.28 -7.91 -15.89
N VAL A 79 4.77 -8.97 -15.24
CA VAL A 79 4.68 -9.19 -13.80
C VAL A 79 6.05 -9.54 -13.24
N GLY A 80 6.41 -8.92 -12.12
CA GLY A 80 7.62 -9.22 -11.37
C GLY A 80 7.30 -9.68 -9.96
N PHE A 81 7.85 -10.82 -9.55
CA PHE A 81 7.86 -11.26 -8.17
C PHE A 81 9.15 -10.77 -7.50
N VAL A 82 9.04 -10.17 -6.31
CA VAL A 82 10.19 -9.62 -5.58
C VAL A 82 10.16 -10.08 -4.13
N ALA A 83 11.23 -10.74 -3.69
CA ALA A 83 11.37 -11.28 -2.35
C ALA A 83 12.73 -10.88 -1.74
N PRO A 84 12.82 -10.52 -0.46
CA PRO A 84 11.68 -10.23 0.39
C PRO A 84 11.11 -8.86 0.01
N TYR A 85 9.78 -8.72 0.07
CA TYR A 85 9.13 -7.41 -0.16
C TYR A 85 9.54 -6.39 0.91
N TRP A 86 9.80 -6.87 2.13
CA TRP A 86 10.24 -6.07 3.27
C TRP A 86 11.48 -6.70 3.92
N PRO A 87 12.41 -5.91 4.49
CA PRO A 87 13.44 -6.46 5.38
C PRO A 87 12.78 -7.32 6.47
N ASP A 88 13.29 -8.53 6.66
CA ASP A 88 12.83 -9.50 7.67
C ASP A 88 11.46 -10.17 7.44
N SER A 89 10.95 -10.17 6.19
CA SER A 89 9.75 -10.94 5.81
C SER A 89 10.05 -12.04 4.78
N SER A 90 9.24 -13.11 4.75
CA SER A 90 9.20 -14.08 3.65
C SER A 90 8.22 -13.70 2.54
N SER A 91 7.54 -12.56 2.66
CA SER A 91 6.53 -12.08 1.70
C SER A 91 7.15 -11.68 0.36
N ILE A 92 6.38 -11.88 -0.69
CA ILE A 92 6.78 -11.66 -2.08
C ILE A 92 5.86 -10.59 -2.67
N ALA A 93 6.43 -9.48 -3.13
CA ALA A 93 5.70 -8.45 -3.85
C ALA A 93 5.41 -8.93 -5.27
N ILE A 94 4.20 -8.66 -5.76
CA ILE A 94 3.82 -8.85 -7.16
C ILE A 94 3.68 -7.47 -7.77
N LEU A 95 4.59 -7.13 -8.67
CA LEU A 95 4.69 -5.84 -9.34
C LEU A 95 4.24 -5.97 -10.80
N THR A 96 3.72 -4.90 -11.38
CA THR A 96 3.49 -4.83 -12.83
C THR A 96 4.08 -3.54 -13.42
N THR A 97 4.62 -3.66 -14.64
CA THR A 97 5.10 -2.52 -15.45
C THR A 97 4.10 -2.12 -16.54
N SER A 98 2.99 -2.87 -16.66
CA SER A 98 2.03 -2.72 -17.76
C SER A 98 1.20 -1.45 -17.63
N ARG A 99 1.51 -0.47 -18.46
CA ARG A 99 0.74 0.78 -18.56
C ARG A 99 -0.57 0.52 -19.31
N GLY A 100 -1.69 1.00 -18.76
CA GLY A 100 -3.01 0.93 -19.42
C GLY A 100 -3.86 -0.31 -19.13
N ARG A 101 -3.40 -1.25 -18.28
CA ARG A 101 -4.22 -2.38 -17.78
C ARG A 101 -4.55 -2.19 -16.30
N ALA A 102 -5.71 -2.65 -15.86
CA ALA A 102 -6.07 -2.57 -14.45
C ALA A 102 -5.30 -3.62 -13.63
N ALA A 103 -4.81 -3.24 -12.45
CA ALA A 103 -4.11 -4.15 -11.53
C ALA A 103 -4.90 -5.44 -11.24
N LYS A 104 -6.23 -5.32 -11.09
CA LYS A 104 -7.13 -6.46 -10.89
C LYS A 104 -7.14 -7.44 -12.08
N GLU A 105 -7.08 -6.92 -13.30
CA GLU A 105 -7.06 -7.76 -14.52
C GLU A 105 -5.74 -8.49 -14.64
N VAL A 106 -4.62 -7.78 -14.42
CA VAL A 106 -3.27 -8.39 -14.44
C VAL A 106 -3.15 -9.46 -13.36
N LEU A 107 -3.64 -9.19 -12.15
CA LEU A 107 -3.61 -10.14 -11.05
C LEU A 107 -4.55 -11.34 -11.29
N GLY A 108 -5.73 -11.09 -11.85
CA GLY A 108 -6.69 -12.13 -12.22
C GLY A 108 -6.13 -13.07 -13.27
N GLU A 109 -5.57 -12.52 -14.36
CA GLU A 109 -4.91 -13.32 -15.40
C GLU A 109 -3.71 -14.09 -14.84
N LEU A 110 -2.90 -13.48 -13.98
CA LEU A 110 -1.79 -14.17 -13.30
C LEU A 110 -2.31 -15.39 -12.53
N ILE A 111 -3.39 -15.24 -11.77
CA ILE A 111 -4.01 -16.31 -10.99
C ILE A 111 -4.64 -17.37 -11.90
N GLU A 112 -5.26 -16.99 -13.02
CA GLU A 112 -5.86 -17.92 -13.98
C GLU A 112 -4.81 -18.72 -14.77
N CYS A 113 -3.69 -18.08 -15.11
CA CYS A 113 -2.62 -18.66 -15.91
C CYS A 113 -1.57 -19.42 -15.07
N THR A 114 -1.69 -19.37 -13.75
CA THR A 114 -0.80 -20.07 -12.81
C THR A 114 -1.65 -20.90 -11.84
N GLU A 115 -1.01 -21.74 -11.01
CA GLU A 115 -1.71 -22.44 -9.93
C GLU A 115 -1.73 -21.64 -8.62
N LEU A 116 -1.54 -20.32 -8.68
CA LEU A 116 -1.65 -19.47 -7.51
C LEU A 116 -3.11 -19.36 -7.09
N GLU A 117 -3.45 -19.77 -5.86
CA GLU A 117 -4.83 -19.62 -5.40
C GLU A 117 -5.14 -18.14 -5.06
N PRO A 118 -6.37 -17.63 -5.33
CA PRO A 118 -6.76 -16.27 -5.00
C PRO A 118 -6.53 -15.86 -3.54
N ARG A 119 -6.74 -16.78 -2.60
CA ARG A 119 -6.54 -16.56 -1.16
C ARG A 119 -5.05 -16.43 -0.75
N GLN A 120 -4.13 -16.83 -1.62
CA GLN A 120 -2.69 -16.80 -1.36
C GLN A 120 -2.03 -15.50 -1.82
N VAL A 121 -2.77 -14.69 -2.57
CA VAL A 121 -2.33 -13.41 -3.08
C VAL A 121 -3.26 -12.33 -2.53
N THR A 122 -2.76 -11.55 -1.58
CA THR A 122 -3.45 -10.37 -1.09
C THR A 122 -3.35 -9.32 -2.19
N ALA A 123 -4.45 -9.07 -2.89
CA ALA A 123 -4.49 -8.05 -3.92
C ALA A 123 -4.26 -6.67 -3.28
N LEU A 124 -3.16 -6.02 -3.65
CA LEU A 124 -2.94 -4.60 -3.34
C LEU A 124 -3.68 -3.83 -4.43
N LEU A 125 -5.01 -3.94 -4.42
CA LEU A 125 -5.82 -3.26 -5.41
C LEU A 125 -5.69 -1.75 -5.21
N PRO A 126 -5.28 -0.99 -6.25
CA PRO A 126 -5.62 0.41 -6.34
C PRO A 126 -7.14 0.54 -6.20
N GLY A 127 -7.58 1.58 -5.50
CA GLY A 127 -8.99 1.78 -5.16
C GLY A 127 -9.93 1.58 -6.34
N MET A 128 -11.13 1.08 -6.05
CA MET A 128 -12.18 0.87 -7.04
C MET A 128 -12.59 2.21 -7.70
N ASN A 129 -11.96 2.53 -8.83
CA ASN A 129 -12.57 3.14 -10.03
C ASN A 129 -11.59 2.95 -11.20
N GLY A 130 -12.10 2.45 -12.32
CA GLY A 130 -11.34 1.89 -13.45
C GLY A 130 -10.27 2.80 -14.06
N ALA A 131 -9.35 2.15 -14.77
CA ALA A 131 -8.22 2.73 -15.50
C ALA A 131 -7.18 3.45 -14.62
N GLY A 132 -6.35 2.67 -13.91
CA GLY A 132 -5.18 3.18 -13.18
C GLY A 132 -5.45 4.02 -11.92
N GLY A 133 -6.67 3.95 -11.36
CA GLY A 133 -7.23 4.96 -10.46
C GLY A 133 -6.67 5.02 -9.03
N ARG A 134 -6.13 6.18 -8.68
CA ARG A 134 -5.89 6.60 -7.29
C ARG A 134 -7.22 6.75 -6.52
N TYR A 135 -7.20 6.57 -5.21
CA TYR A 135 -8.35 6.85 -4.34
C TYR A 135 -8.79 8.31 -4.44
N ARG A 136 -10.10 8.56 -4.28
CA ARG A 136 -10.60 9.94 -4.21
C ARG A 136 -10.01 10.62 -2.97
N THR A 137 -9.71 11.91 -3.07
CA THR A 137 -9.12 12.67 -1.98
C THR A 137 -9.98 13.86 -1.58
N THR A 138 -9.84 14.27 -0.33
CA THR A 138 -10.38 15.52 0.21
C THR A 138 -9.23 16.48 0.46
N PRO A 139 -9.29 17.73 -0.04
CA PRO A 139 -8.26 18.71 0.24
C PRO A 139 -8.26 19.09 1.72
N ILE A 140 -7.14 19.58 2.21
CA ILE A 140 -7.09 20.23 3.53
C ILE A 140 -8.03 21.45 3.52
N ARG A 141 -8.69 21.71 4.64
CA ARG A 141 -9.59 22.86 4.75
C ARG A 141 -8.81 24.17 4.65
N PRO A 142 -9.37 25.20 3.98
CA PRO A 142 -8.65 26.45 3.70
C PRO A 142 -8.05 27.15 4.92
N GLU A 143 -8.69 27.07 6.09
CA GLU A 143 -8.17 27.70 7.31
C GLU A 143 -6.82 27.15 7.78
N PHE A 144 -6.50 25.89 7.46
CA PHE A 144 -5.25 25.23 7.83
C PHE A 144 -4.17 25.36 6.74
N VAL A 145 -4.49 25.90 5.57
CA VAL A 145 -3.48 26.14 4.53
C VAL A 145 -2.43 27.12 5.05
N GLY A 146 -1.16 26.73 4.93
CA GLY A 146 0.00 27.51 5.40
C GLY A 146 0.29 27.38 6.91
N GLU A 147 -0.33 26.42 7.61
CA GLU A 147 -0.06 26.20 9.04
C GLU A 147 1.36 25.70 9.38
N HIS A 148 2.09 25.21 8.38
CA HIS A 148 3.49 24.81 8.51
C HIS A 148 4.46 25.99 8.40
N LEU A 149 3.99 27.15 7.94
CA LEU A 149 4.85 28.30 7.72
C LEU A 149 5.25 28.93 9.06
N PRO A 150 6.53 29.29 9.25
CA PRO A 150 6.96 30.09 10.39
C PRO A 150 6.19 31.39 10.51
N GLY A 151 5.76 31.72 11.73
CA GLY A 151 5.00 32.95 12.02
C GLY A 151 3.57 32.96 11.47
N ASN A 152 3.01 31.80 11.11
CA ASN A 152 1.61 31.70 10.75
C ASN A 152 0.70 32.19 11.91
N ARG A 153 -0.45 32.77 11.57
CA ARG A 153 -1.43 33.26 12.55
C ARG A 153 -2.37 32.18 13.11
N ARG A 154 -2.24 30.92 12.66
CA ARG A 154 -3.15 29.82 13.03
C ARG A 154 -2.75 29.22 14.37
N TRP A 155 -1.45 29.01 14.54
CA TRP A 155 -0.87 28.38 15.72
C TRP A 155 0.00 29.41 16.44
N ASN A 156 -0.51 29.93 17.56
CA ASN A 156 0.14 31.02 18.30
C ASN A 156 1.56 30.61 18.73
N GLY A 157 2.58 31.14 18.05
CA GLY A 157 3.99 30.85 18.32
C GLY A 157 4.45 29.43 17.96
N SER A 158 3.68 28.69 17.14
CA SER A 158 4.04 27.34 16.69
C SER A 158 3.68 27.11 15.21
N GLN A 159 4.12 25.99 14.65
CA GLN A 159 3.85 25.60 13.27
C GLN A 159 3.78 24.07 13.18
N VAL A 160 2.95 23.59 12.27
CA VAL A 160 2.83 22.15 12.03
C VAL A 160 4.03 21.65 11.26
N SER A 161 4.64 20.56 11.73
CA SER A 161 5.68 19.86 10.98
C SER A 161 5.04 19.09 9.84
N TYR A 162 5.35 19.49 8.61
CA TYR A 162 5.01 18.74 7.40
C TYR A 162 6.13 17.77 7.10
N LEU A 163 5.78 16.51 6.89
CA LEU A 163 6.71 15.44 6.60
C LEU A 163 6.87 15.27 5.09
N ASP A 164 8.10 15.05 4.65
CA ASP A 164 8.38 14.54 3.32
C ASP A 164 8.16 13.01 3.22
N GLU A 165 8.48 12.44 2.06
CA GLU A 165 8.31 11.01 1.81
C GLU A 165 9.17 10.12 2.72
N GLN A 166 10.38 10.54 3.06
CA GLN A 166 11.29 9.79 3.94
C GLN A 166 10.85 9.93 5.40
N GLU A 167 10.53 11.15 5.82
CA GLU A 167 10.12 11.49 7.18
C GLU A 167 8.79 10.83 7.58
N ARG A 168 7.90 10.53 6.62
CA ARG A 168 6.63 9.84 6.91
C ARG A 168 6.73 8.31 7.00
N GLN A 169 7.83 7.69 6.53
CA GLN A 169 7.97 6.21 6.57
C GLN A 169 7.85 5.59 7.97
N PRO A 170 8.39 6.19 9.04
CA PRO A 170 8.24 5.65 10.40
C PRO A 170 6.78 5.53 10.86
N TYR A 171 5.87 6.30 10.26
CA TYR A 171 4.44 6.30 10.60
C TYR A 171 3.61 5.36 9.74
N ARG A 172 4.22 4.72 8.73
CA ARG A 172 3.51 3.84 7.82
C ARG A 172 2.96 2.62 8.55
N LEU A 173 1.72 2.29 8.25
CA LEU A 173 1.08 1.05 8.66
C LEU A 173 1.16 0.01 7.54
N HIS A 174 1.31 -1.24 7.95
CA HIS A 174 1.35 -2.39 7.07
C HIS A 174 0.26 -3.38 7.48
N ILE A 175 -0.31 -4.10 6.52
CA ILE A 175 -1.34 -5.11 6.78
C ILE A 175 -0.77 -6.48 6.42
N ARG A 176 -0.88 -7.43 7.35
CA ARG A 176 -0.47 -8.83 7.17
C ARG A 176 -1.48 -9.73 7.86
N ASP A 177 -2.01 -10.72 7.14
CA ASP A 177 -2.97 -11.70 7.65
C ASP A 177 -4.15 -11.04 8.40
N GLY A 178 -4.67 -9.95 7.83
CA GLY A 178 -5.79 -9.18 8.39
C GLY A 178 -5.47 -8.34 9.63
N ARG A 179 -4.19 -8.19 9.99
CA ARG A 179 -3.74 -7.39 11.14
C ARG A 179 -2.83 -6.24 10.72
N LEU A 180 -2.88 -5.16 11.48
CA LEU A 180 -2.05 -3.96 11.31
C LEU A 180 -0.71 -4.14 12.03
N TYR A 181 0.35 -3.68 11.38
CA TYR A 181 1.71 -3.64 11.88
C TYR A 181 2.27 -2.23 11.69
N ASP A 182 3.08 -1.78 12.64
CA ASP A 182 3.84 -0.55 12.49
C ASP A 182 5.04 -0.72 11.54
N SER A 183 5.74 0.37 11.25
CA SER A 183 6.93 0.40 10.38
C SER A 183 8.09 -0.45 10.89
N ARG A 184 8.08 -0.85 12.18
CA ARG A 184 9.07 -1.73 12.80
C ARG A 184 8.66 -3.20 12.76
N GLY A 185 7.51 -3.51 12.14
CA GLY A 185 6.98 -4.87 12.05
C GLY A 185 6.33 -5.38 13.34
N GLN A 186 6.03 -4.50 14.30
CA GLN A 186 5.32 -4.86 15.53
C GLN A 186 3.80 -4.72 15.33
N LEU A 187 3.01 -5.51 16.04
CA LEU A 187 1.55 -5.37 16.00
C LEU A 187 1.15 -3.96 16.42
N PHE A 188 0.34 -3.31 15.60
CA PHE A 188 -0.10 -1.95 15.86
C PHE A 188 -1.05 -1.93 17.06
N ASP A 189 -0.76 -1.07 18.04
CA ASP A 189 -1.53 -0.94 19.27
C ASP A 189 -1.63 0.54 19.66
N THR A 190 -2.83 0.98 20.00
CA THR A 190 -3.13 2.38 20.34
C THR A 190 -3.42 2.58 21.82
N ALA A 191 -3.22 1.57 22.68
CA ALA A 191 -3.53 1.67 24.11
C ALA A 191 -2.80 2.84 24.81
N ALA A 192 -1.56 3.11 24.42
CA ALA A 192 -0.76 4.23 24.95
C ALA A 192 -0.95 5.55 24.17
N ALA A 193 -1.68 5.53 23.04
CA ALA A 193 -1.89 6.69 22.20
C ALA A 193 -2.92 7.63 22.82
N ARG A 194 -2.74 8.94 22.59
CA ARG A 194 -3.68 9.99 23.00
C ARG A 194 -3.82 11.00 21.88
N THR A 195 -5.04 11.44 21.64
CA THR A 195 -5.33 12.50 20.67
C THR A 195 -5.99 13.69 21.33
N LEU A 196 -6.06 14.81 20.60
CA LEU A 196 -6.82 15.98 21.04
C LEU A 196 -8.32 15.69 21.20
N TRP A 197 -8.86 14.72 20.45
CA TRP A 197 -10.29 14.34 20.51
C TRP A 197 -10.57 13.26 21.54
N THR A 198 -9.58 12.41 21.81
CA THR A 198 -9.67 11.30 22.76
C THR A 198 -8.53 11.43 23.79
N PRO A 199 -8.60 12.44 24.68
CA PRO A 199 -7.56 12.68 25.69
C PRO A 199 -7.46 11.55 26.72
N GLN A 200 -8.54 10.78 26.90
CA GLN A 200 -8.57 9.57 27.73
C GLN A 200 -7.67 8.45 27.17
N GLY A 201 -7.32 8.53 25.87
CA GLY A 201 -6.40 7.62 25.20
C GLY A 201 -7.07 6.49 24.43
N GLY A 202 -6.26 5.59 23.87
CA GLY A 202 -6.72 4.42 23.13
C GLY A 202 -6.93 4.66 21.63
N ARG A 203 -6.71 5.88 21.14
CA ARG A 203 -6.84 6.24 19.71
C ARG A 203 -5.60 6.95 19.21
N ALA A 204 -5.30 6.74 17.93
CA ALA A 204 -4.23 7.41 17.19
C ALA A 204 -4.84 8.11 15.98
N ILE A 205 -4.24 9.22 15.54
CA ILE A 205 -4.63 9.84 14.27
C ILE A 205 -4.12 8.98 13.11
N PHE A 206 -4.85 8.95 12.01
CA PHE A 206 -4.40 8.29 10.79
C PHE A 206 -4.77 9.10 9.55
N VAL A 207 -4.00 8.87 8.48
CA VAL A 207 -4.39 9.26 7.12
C VAL A 207 -4.16 8.13 6.14
N MET A 208 -4.92 8.12 5.05
CA MET A 208 -4.67 7.33 3.85
C MET A 208 -4.26 8.27 2.72
N ASP A 209 -3.19 7.97 1.99
CA ASP A 209 -2.82 8.69 0.78
C ASP A 209 -3.62 8.23 -0.44
N ALA A 210 -3.47 8.91 -1.57
CA ALA A 210 -4.19 8.62 -2.80
C ALA A 210 -3.86 7.22 -3.38
N ASP A 211 -2.78 6.60 -2.95
CA ASP A 211 -2.34 5.28 -3.40
C ASP A 211 -2.78 4.17 -2.42
N GLY A 212 -3.48 4.54 -1.34
CA GLY A 212 -4.04 3.63 -0.35
C GLY A 212 -3.10 3.30 0.81
N VAL A 213 -1.96 3.99 0.90
CA VAL A 213 -1.00 3.79 2.00
C VAL A 213 -1.52 4.48 3.25
N LEU A 214 -1.55 3.74 4.35
CA LEU A 214 -1.97 4.24 5.65
C LEU A 214 -0.77 4.71 6.48
N TYR A 215 -0.94 5.85 7.14
CA TYR A 215 0.00 6.40 8.11
C TYR A 215 -0.73 6.66 9.41
N SER A 216 -0.11 6.36 10.55
CA SER A 216 -0.67 6.66 11.86
C SER A 216 0.40 7.07 12.85
N SER A 217 0.01 7.94 13.78
CA SER A 217 0.86 8.41 14.86
C SER A 217 0.09 8.37 16.18
N PRO A 218 0.69 7.84 17.25
CA PRO A 218 0.13 7.98 18.59
C PRO A 218 0.20 9.42 19.12
N HIS A 219 0.87 10.32 18.38
CA HIS A 219 1.04 11.72 18.72
C HIS A 219 0.11 12.60 17.87
N HIS A 220 -0.78 13.33 18.54
CA HIS A 220 -1.57 14.41 17.96
C HIS A 220 -1.36 15.65 18.84
N ILE A 221 -0.45 16.53 18.42
CA ILE A 221 0.08 17.61 19.25
C ILE A 221 -0.40 18.94 18.67
N LEU A 222 -1.19 19.67 19.46
CA LEU A 222 -1.77 20.95 19.06
C LEU A 222 -0.71 21.91 18.53
N GLY A 223 -0.89 22.39 17.30
CA GLY A 223 -0.01 23.33 16.62
C GLY A 223 1.36 22.78 16.21
N LYS A 224 1.59 21.46 16.33
CA LYS A 224 2.87 20.83 15.98
C LYS A 224 2.73 19.61 15.08
N PHE A 225 1.78 18.72 15.36
CA PHE A 225 1.61 17.48 14.61
C PHE A 225 0.14 17.10 14.50
N HIS A 226 -0.38 17.11 13.26
CA HIS A 226 -1.78 16.88 12.93
C HIS A 226 -1.90 15.92 11.73
N HIS A 227 -3.12 15.60 11.28
CA HIS A 227 -3.34 14.79 10.07
C HIS A 227 -2.60 15.34 8.85
N SER A 228 -2.53 16.66 8.72
CA SER A 228 -1.82 17.36 7.64
C SER A 228 -0.31 17.10 7.63
N SER A 229 0.29 16.73 8.76
CA SER A 229 1.72 16.43 8.87
C SER A 229 2.14 15.31 7.94
N PHE A 230 1.38 14.21 7.88
CA PHE A 230 1.76 12.99 7.15
C PHE A 230 1.94 13.20 5.64
N LEU A 231 1.13 14.06 5.02
CA LEU A 231 1.11 14.28 3.57
C LEU A 231 1.57 15.69 3.18
N GLY A 232 2.19 16.42 4.11
CA GLY A 232 2.62 17.80 3.87
C GLY A 232 1.47 18.73 3.44
N GLY A 233 0.29 18.55 4.02
CA GLY A 233 -0.92 19.31 3.68
C GLY A 233 -1.55 18.96 2.33
N ALA A 234 -1.04 17.97 1.60
CA ALA A 234 -1.65 17.48 0.37
C ALA A 234 -3.04 16.85 0.63
N PRO A 235 -3.90 16.71 -0.40
CA PRO A 235 -5.19 16.05 -0.27
C PRO A 235 -5.05 14.60 0.24
N SER A 236 -5.97 14.20 1.11
CA SER A 236 -5.97 12.88 1.76
C SER A 236 -7.11 12.01 1.27
N ALA A 237 -6.85 10.72 1.06
CA ALA A 237 -7.87 9.72 0.73
C ALA A 237 -8.62 9.17 1.95
N GLY A 238 -8.37 9.72 3.13
CA GLY A 238 -9.03 9.34 4.36
C GLY A 238 -8.28 9.89 5.54
N ALA A 239 -8.96 10.49 6.50
CA ALA A 239 -8.33 11.08 7.67
C ALA A 239 -9.25 10.97 8.87
N GLY A 240 -8.71 10.59 10.01
CA GLY A 240 -9.49 10.49 11.23
C GLY A 240 -8.72 9.82 12.35
N GLU A 241 -9.41 9.06 13.18
CA GLU A 241 -8.78 8.31 14.28
C GLU A 241 -9.00 6.82 14.10
N LEU A 242 -8.07 6.04 14.61
CA LEU A 242 -8.24 4.60 14.69
C LEU A 242 -7.85 4.10 16.09
N ALA A 243 -8.59 3.10 16.57
CA ALA A 243 -8.22 2.31 17.73
C ALA A 243 -7.84 0.91 17.26
N ALA A 244 -6.71 0.39 17.72
CA ALA A 244 -6.27 -0.96 17.44
C ALA A 244 -5.66 -1.60 18.68
N SER A 245 -5.84 -2.91 18.79
CA SER A 245 -5.14 -3.71 19.80
C SER A 245 -4.67 -5.01 19.19
N PHE A 246 -3.38 -5.33 19.39
CA PHE A 246 -2.72 -6.48 18.75
C PHE A 246 -2.94 -6.52 17.23
N GLY A 247 -2.88 -5.36 16.57
CA GLY A 247 -3.10 -5.20 15.14
C GLY A 247 -4.55 -5.36 14.68
N VAL A 248 -5.50 -5.61 15.58
CA VAL A 248 -6.93 -5.71 15.25
C VAL A 248 -7.58 -4.34 15.42
N ILE A 249 -8.18 -3.81 14.35
CA ILE A 249 -8.94 -2.57 14.41
C ILE A 249 -10.17 -2.76 15.31
N ARG A 250 -10.34 -1.84 16.24
CA ARG A 250 -11.49 -1.76 17.15
C ARG A 250 -12.44 -0.65 16.75
N VAL A 251 -11.91 0.49 16.33
CA VAL A 251 -12.66 1.65 15.85
C VAL A 251 -11.91 2.29 14.69
N ILE A 252 -12.65 2.77 13.71
CA ILE A 252 -12.18 3.73 12.71
C ILE A 252 -13.18 4.89 12.66
N SER A 253 -12.69 6.12 12.75
CA SER A 253 -13.52 7.31 12.67
C SER A 253 -13.03 8.25 11.58
N ASP A 254 -13.90 9.16 11.14
CA ASP A 254 -13.56 10.26 10.24
C ASP A 254 -13.19 11.56 10.98
N HIS A 255 -12.84 11.44 12.27
CA HIS A 255 -12.64 12.59 13.17
C HIS A 255 -11.32 13.34 12.89
N SER A 256 -11.32 14.14 11.83
CA SER A 256 -10.24 15.06 11.44
C SER A 256 -10.80 16.44 11.15
N THR A 257 -10.42 17.45 11.92
CA THR A 257 -10.80 18.84 11.63
C THR A 257 -10.07 19.43 10.44
N HIS A 258 -8.86 18.95 10.15
CA HIS A 258 -8.03 19.43 9.04
C HIS A 258 -8.62 19.06 7.69
N TYR A 259 -9.20 17.87 7.56
CA TYR A 259 -9.73 17.37 6.29
C TYR A 259 -11.26 17.27 6.26
N ARG A 260 -11.90 16.99 7.40
CA ARG A 260 -13.34 16.70 7.51
C ARG A 260 -13.84 15.81 6.37
N PRO A 261 -13.28 14.61 6.19
CA PRO A 261 -13.58 13.82 5.01
C PRO A 261 -15.07 13.49 4.95
N PRO A 262 -15.70 13.62 3.77
CA PRO A 262 -17.08 13.20 3.56
C PRO A 262 -17.23 11.69 3.73
N ARG A 263 -18.46 11.21 3.97
CA ARG A 263 -18.68 9.81 4.37
C ARG A 263 -18.18 8.80 3.35
N HIS A 264 -18.29 9.11 2.05
CA HIS A 264 -17.76 8.24 1.00
C HIS A 264 -16.23 8.10 1.03
N ILE A 265 -15.50 9.11 1.50
CA ILE A 265 -14.04 9.08 1.66
C ILE A 265 -13.66 8.21 2.87
N THR A 266 -14.47 8.21 3.92
CA THR A 266 -14.29 7.29 5.05
C THR A 266 -14.63 5.86 4.65
N ALA A 267 -15.74 5.67 3.92
CA ALA A 267 -16.16 4.34 3.44
C ALA A 267 -15.09 3.68 2.55
N GLN A 268 -14.42 4.43 1.67
CA GLN A 268 -13.34 3.85 0.85
C GLN A 268 -12.12 3.38 1.66
N VAL A 269 -11.85 3.96 2.84
CA VAL A 269 -10.79 3.47 3.74
C VAL A 269 -11.18 2.10 4.29
N VAL A 270 -12.42 1.97 4.78
CA VAL A 270 -12.95 0.70 5.29
C VAL A 270 -12.91 -0.37 4.20
N ASP A 271 -13.35 -0.02 2.99
CA ASP A 271 -13.27 -0.89 1.81
C ASP A 271 -11.82 -1.28 1.46
N SER A 272 -10.87 -0.34 1.53
CA SER A 272 -9.45 -0.60 1.31
C SER A 272 -8.90 -1.60 2.32
N LEU A 273 -9.23 -1.43 3.60
CA LEU A 273 -8.83 -2.32 4.69
C LEU A 273 -9.44 -3.72 4.54
N ARG A 274 -10.73 -3.81 4.23
CA ARG A 274 -11.44 -5.08 3.96
C ARG A 274 -10.83 -5.84 2.78
N ARG A 275 -10.51 -5.14 1.68
CA ARG A 275 -9.82 -5.73 0.52
C ARG A 275 -8.43 -6.27 0.87
N GLN A 276 -7.77 -5.69 1.86
CA GLN A 276 -6.48 -6.14 2.38
C GLN A 276 -6.62 -7.22 3.48
N GLY A 277 -7.83 -7.77 3.67
CA GLY A 277 -8.10 -8.88 4.59
C GLY A 277 -8.37 -8.47 6.04
N VAL A 278 -8.45 -7.17 6.35
CA VAL A 278 -8.78 -6.70 7.70
C VAL A 278 -10.28 -6.85 7.93
N ALA A 279 -10.66 -7.62 8.96
CA ALA A 279 -12.05 -7.74 9.38
C ALA A 279 -12.48 -6.45 10.11
N ILE A 280 -13.42 -5.71 9.51
CA ILE A 280 -14.03 -4.51 10.08
C ILE A 280 -15.54 -4.64 9.93
N ASP A 281 -16.26 -4.58 11.04
CA ASP A 281 -17.72 -4.47 11.07
C ASP A 281 -18.15 -3.01 10.93
N ASP A 282 -19.31 -2.75 10.32
CA ASP A 282 -19.83 -1.38 10.15
C ASP A 282 -20.07 -0.68 11.51
N GLN A 283 -20.34 -1.43 12.58
CA GLN A 283 -20.46 -0.91 13.95
C GLN A 283 -19.15 -0.34 14.50
N GLN A 284 -18.01 -0.68 13.89
CA GLN A 284 -16.69 -0.16 14.26
C GLN A 284 -16.37 1.16 13.55
N VAL A 285 -17.27 1.65 12.69
CA VAL A 285 -17.08 2.87 11.91
C VAL A 285 -17.87 4.02 12.53
N GLU A 286 -17.17 5.08 12.91
CA GLU A 286 -17.77 6.29 13.48
C GLU A 286 -17.75 7.44 12.46
N TYR A 287 -18.93 7.99 12.15
CA TYR A 287 -19.09 9.16 11.30
C TYR A 287 -19.40 10.40 12.15
N HIS A 288 -18.49 11.36 12.15
CA HIS A 288 -18.54 12.64 12.88
C HIS A 288 -18.91 13.81 11.97
N TRP A 289 -18.84 13.63 10.64
CA TRP A 289 -19.25 14.66 9.68
C TRP A 289 -20.62 14.36 9.03
N PRO A 290 -21.35 15.41 8.61
CA PRO A 290 -22.64 15.25 7.94
C PRO A 290 -22.55 14.32 6.73
N ALA A 291 -23.66 13.65 6.45
CA ALA A 291 -23.78 12.84 5.24
C ALA A 291 -23.64 13.73 3.99
N ASP A 292 -23.11 13.15 2.92
CA ASP A 292 -22.93 13.85 1.66
C ASP A 292 -24.28 14.33 1.14
N HIS A 293 -24.48 15.66 1.10
CA HIS A 293 -25.59 16.24 0.37
C HIS A 293 -25.25 16.15 -1.13
N ARG A 294 -25.93 15.24 -1.82
CA ARG A 294 -25.91 15.17 -3.28
C ARG A 294 -26.70 16.33 -3.88
#